data_AF-A0A554UR51-F1
#
_entry.id   AF-A0A554UR51-F1
#
_cell.length_a   1.000
_cell.length_b   1.000
_cell.length_c   1.000
_cell.angle_alpha   90.00
_cell.angle_beta   90.00
_cell.angle_gamma   90.00
#
_symmetry.space_group_name_H-M   'P 1'
#
loop_
_entity.id
_entity.type
_entity.pdbx_description
1 polymer ?
#
loop_
_entity_poly.entity_id
_entity_poly.type
_entity_poly.pdbx_seq_one_letter_code
_entity_poly.pdbx_strand_id
1 'polypeptide(L)'
;MSSVVNGLLLERDDLLVVQRLIVVAEHARRRNGLPLSDTIARLKTQVNAALADNRTRNEQPLQPNTYREISVSEYATRTGCSQRTARRHAQRHGRKTGGRWLIPIEE
;
A
#
# COMPACT_ATOMS: atom_id res chain seq x y z
N MET A 1 0.55 11.28 13.79
CA MET A 1 1.93 11.29 14.34
C MET A 1 2.78 12.16 13.45
N SER A 2 3.58 13.03 14.07
CA SER A 2 4.33 14.09 13.37
C SER A 2 5.82 13.75 13.34
N SER A 3 6.48 14.02 12.22
CA SER A 3 7.92 13.83 12.02
C SER A 3 8.57 15.09 11.50
N VAL A 4 9.84 15.29 11.86
CA VAL A 4 10.59 16.48 11.48
C VAL A 4 11.35 16.20 10.17
N VAL A 5 11.02 16.94 9.11
CA VAL A 5 11.74 16.92 7.83
C VAL A 5 12.24 18.33 7.54
N ASN A 6 13.56 18.51 7.45
CA ASN A 6 14.20 19.84 7.26
C ASN A 6 13.69 20.93 8.23
N GLY A 7 13.46 20.56 9.50
CA GLY A 7 12.97 21.49 10.52
C GLY A 7 11.46 21.74 10.51
N LEU A 8 10.70 21.12 9.60
CA LEU A 8 9.24 21.18 9.57
C LEU A 8 8.65 19.98 10.31
N LEU A 9 7.77 20.24 11.29
CA LEU A 9 6.90 19.22 11.88
C LEU A 9 5.77 18.92 10.91
N LEU A 10 5.80 17.75 10.28
CA LEU A 10 4.80 17.30 9.33
C LEU A 10 4.06 16.09 9.87
N GLU A 11 2.74 16.06 9.72
CA GLU A 11 1.97 14.85 10.04
C GLU A 11 2.12 13.80 8.93
N ARG A 12 1.73 12.57 9.23
CA ARG A 12 1.84 11.45 8.29
C ARG A 12 1.14 11.74 6.94
N ASP A 13 -0.05 12.35 6.98
CA ASP A 13 -0.78 12.68 5.76
C ASP A 13 -0.06 13.76 4.95
N ASP A 14 0.54 14.73 5.63
CA ASP A 14 1.39 15.76 5.00
C ASP A 14 2.63 15.13 4.34
N LEU A 15 3.28 14.15 4.99
CA LEU A 15 4.41 13.44 4.42
C LEU A 15 4.05 12.69 3.12
N LEU A 16 2.85 12.10 3.05
CA LEU A 16 2.35 11.44 1.84
C LEU A 16 2.06 12.43 0.72
N VAL A 17 1.52 13.61 1.06
CA VAL A 17 1.30 14.71 0.10
C VAL A 17 2.65 15.20 -0.43
N VAL A 18 3.63 15.46 0.45
CA VAL A 18 4.97 15.89 0.07
C VAL A 18 5.66 14.84 -0.82
N GLN A 19 5.54 13.55 -0.49
CA GLN A 19 6.08 12.48 -1.32
C GLN A 19 5.48 12.50 -2.75
N ARG A 20 4.16 12.70 -2.87
CA ARG A 20 3.51 12.83 -4.19
C ARG A 20 4.00 14.07 -4.95
N LEU A 21 4.13 15.20 -4.28
CA LEU A 21 4.63 16.44 -4.89
C LEU A 21 6.06 16.29 -5.41
N ILE A 22 6.93 15.59 -4.68
CA ILE A 22 8.29 15.27 -5.12
C ILE A 22 8.24 14.44 -6.41
N VAL A 23 7.41 13.40 -6.49
CA VAL A 23 7.27 12.58 -7.70
C VAL A 23 6.77 13.39 -8.88
N VAL A 24 5.79 14.27 -8.69
CA VAL A 24 5.31 15.19 -9.73
C VAL A 24 6.43 16.12 -10.20
N ALA A 25 7.22 16.68 -9.29
CA ALA A 25 8.35 17.54 -9.63
C ALA A 25 9.44 16.78 -10.41
N GLU A 26 9.78 15.56 -10.01
CA GLU A 26 10.71 14.68 -10.75
C GLU A 26 10.21 14.42 -12.17
N HIS A 27 8.92 14.11 -12.32
CA HIS A 27 8.31 13.82 -13.61
C HIS A 27 8.29 15.05 -14.52
N ALA A 28 7.90 16.21 -13.98
CA ALA A 28 7.92 17.47 -14.71
C ALA A 28 9.33 17.84 -15.20
N ARG A 29 10.36 17.67 -14.37
CA ARG A 29 11.75 17.93 -14.76
C ARG A 29 12.21 16.99 -15.86
N ARG A 30 11.96 15.68 -15.73
CA ARG A 30 12.30 14.69 -16.76
C ARG A 30 11.60 14.99 -18.08
N ARG A 31 10.32 15.36 -18.05
CA ARG A 31 9.56 15.74 -19.24
C ARG A 31 10.13 16.98 -19.93
N ASN A 32 10.70 17.91 -19.16
CA ASN A 32 11.33 19.13 -19.67
C ASN A 32 12.83 18.96 -19.96
N GLY A 33 13.38 17.75 -19.91
CA GLY A 33 14.80 17.48 -20.14
C GLY A 33 15.74 18.08 -19.08
N LEU A 34 15.20 18.50 -17.94
CA LEU A 34 15.97 19.09 -16.85
C LEU A 34 16.56 17.97 -15.97
N PRO A 35 17.83 18.09 -15.55
CA PRO A 35 18.41 17.16 -14.60
C PRO A 35 17.66 17.21 -13.26
N LEU A 36 17.59 16.06 -12.60
CA LEU A 36 17.08 15.97 -11.23
C LEU A 36 17.99 16.80 -10.32
N SER A 37 17.37 17.65 -9.50
CA SER A 37 18.10 18.48 -8.54
C SER A 37 18.51 17.63 -7.34
N ASP A 38 19.77 17.77 -6.89
CA ASP A 38 20.27 17.14 -5.66
C ASP A 38 19.39 17.47 -4.45
N THR A 39 18.84 18.68 -4.39
CA THR A 39 17.92 19.09 -3.32
C THR A 39 16.65 18.26 -3.32
N ILE A 40 16.10 17.94 -4.50
CA ILE A 40 14.91 17.09 -4.64
C ILE A 40 15.25 15.65 -4.22
N ALA A 41 16.42 15.15 -4.61
CA ALA A 41 16.88 13.82 -4.21
C ALA A 41 17.06 13.71 -2.69
N ARG A 42 17.68 14.71 -2.05
CA ARG A 42 17.85 14.77 -0.59
C ARG A 42 16.51 14.83 0.14
N LEU A 43 15.60 15.69 -0.33
CA LEU A 43 14.26 15.82 0.24
C LEU A 43 13.49 14.50 0.14
N LYS A 44 13.57 13.81 -0.99
CA LYS A 44 12.97 12.48 -1.20
C LYS A 44 13.48 11.46 -0.19
N THR A 45 14.80 11.42 0.03
CA THR A 45 15.41 10.51 1.00
C THR A 45 14.92 10.80 2.42
N GLN A 46 14.86 12.06 2.82
CA GLN A 46 14.39 12.46 4.16
C GLN A 46 12.91 12.15 4.37
N VAL A 47 12.05 12.44 3.38
CA VAL A 47 10.62 12.11 3.45
C VAL A 47 10.40 10.61 3.51
N ASN A 48 11.13 9.83 2.72
CA ASN A 48 11.04 8.37 2.76
C ASN A 48 11.54 7.80 4.11
N ALA A 49 12.60 8.35 4.69
CA ALA A 49 13.08 7.98 6.01
C ALA A 49 12.05 8.31 7.10
N ALA A 50 11.45 9.51 7.06
CA ALA A 50 10.40 9.89 8.00
C ALA A 50 9.15 9.01 7.87
N LEU A 51 8.75 8.63 6.65
CA LEU A 51 7.66 7.67 6.42
C LEU A 51 8.00 6.26 6.92
N ALA A 52 9.26 5.83 6.79
CA ALA A 52 9.73 4.56 7.32
C ALA A 52 9.74 4.54 8.85
N ASP A 53 10.22 5.60 9.51
CA ASP A 53 10.19 5.74 10.97
C ASP A 53 8.76 5.79 11.54
N ASN A 54 7.83 6.43 10.82
CA ASN A 54 6.39 6.36 11.15
C ASN A 54 5.83 4.94 11.01
N ARG A 55 6.45 4.10 10.18
CA ARG A 55 6.06 2.70 9.99
C ARG A 55 6.61 1.83 11.12
N THR A 56 7.89 1.91 11.45
CA THR A 56 8.52 1.16 12.55
C THR A 56 7.95 1.54 13.92
N ARG A 57 7.53 2.79 14.14
CA ARG A 57 6.87 3.18 15.41
C ARG A 57 5.41 2.73 15.50
N ASN A 58 4.78 2.41 14.37
CA ASN A 58 3.46 1.77 14.31
C ASN A 58 3.55 0.24 14.16
N GLU A 59 4.74 -0.35 14.19
CA GLU A 59 4.90 -1.79 14.39
C GLU A 59 4.75 -2.12 15.89
N GLN A 60 3.63 -1.71 16.50
CA GLN A 60 2.88 -2.75 17.18
C GLN A 60 2.62 -3.80 16.11
N PRO A 61 2.95 -5.09 16.33
CA PRO A 61 2.68 -6.10 15.33
C PRO A 61 1.23 -5.91 14.94
N LEU A 62 0.98 -5.51 13.68
CA LEU A 62 -0.33 -5.63 13.08
C LEU A 62 -0.68 -7.07 13.37
N GLN A 63 -1.58 -7.29 14.33
CA GLN A 63 -2.23 -8.58 14.46
C GLN A 63 -2.63 -8.91 13.03
N PRO A 64 -2.24 -10.07 12.50
CA PRO A 64 -2.61 -10.41 11.14
C PRO A 64 -4.12 -10.17 11.09
N ASN A 65 -4.56 -9.18 10.30
CA ASN A 65 -5.98 -8.99 10.02
C ASN A 65 -6.45 -10.41 9.72
N THR A 66 -7.30 -10.94 10.60
CA THR A 66 -7.62 -12.37 10.62
C THR A 66 -8.62 -12.56 9.50
N TYR A 67 -8.17 -12.31 8.26
CA TYR A 67 -8.90 -12.64 7.06
C TYR A 67 -8.95 -14.15 7.06
N ARG A 68 -10.11 -14.68 7.41
CA ARG A 68 -10.37 -16.09 7.23
C ARG A 68 -10.37 -16.33 5.74
N GLU A 69 -9.49 -17.20 5.28
CA GLU A 69 -9.48 -17.62 3.89
C GLU A 69 -10.44 -18.77 3.71
N ILE A 70 -11.37 -18.62 2.79
CA ILE A 70 -12.35 -19.65 2.49
C ILE A 70 -12.17 -20.18 1.08
N SER A 71 -12.58 -21.44 0.89
CA SER A 71 -12.55 -22.08 -0.42
C SER A 71 -13.57 -21.47 -1.38
N VAL A 72 -13.36 -21.66 -2.69
CA VAL A 72 -14.34 -21.26 -3.72
C VAL A 72 -15.74 -21.85 -3.46
N SER A 73 -15.80 -23.10 -3.00
CA SER A 73 -17.06 -23.77 -2.64
C SER A 73 -17.72 -23.12 -1.43
N GLU A 74 -16.95 -22.79 -0.39
CA GLU A 74 -17.46 -22.16 0.82
C GLU A 74 -17.95 -20.73 0.55
N TYR A 75 -17.23 -19.98 -0.30
CA TYR A 75 -17.65 -18.65 -0.75
C TYR A 75 -18.95 -18.71 -1.56
N ALA A 76 -19.07 -19.68 -2.48
CA ALA A 76 -20.28 -19.88 -3.28
C ALA A 76 -21.50 -20.16 -2.39
N THR A 77 -21.35 -21.05 -1.40
CA THR A 77 -22.42 -21.35 -0.43
C THR A 77 -22.78 -20.12 0.41
N ARG A 78 -21.77 -19.40 0.94
CA ARG A 78 -22.00 -18.25 1.83
C ARG A 78 -22.66 -17.06 1.14
N THR A 79 -22.38 -16.86 -0.15
CA THR A 79 -22.90 -15.74 -0.95
C THR A 79 -24.10 -16.12 -1.83
N GLY A 80 -24.47 -17.40 -1.89
CA GLY A 80 -25.50 -17.91 -2.78
C GLY A 80 -25.15 -17.82 -4.27
N CYS A 81 -23.89 -17.56 -4.62
CA CYS A 81 -23.47 -17.41 -6.01
C CYS A 81 -23.03 -18.74 -6.64
N SER A 82 -23.00 -18.80 -7.98
CA SER A 82 -22.50 -19.98 -8.68
C SER A 82 -21.00 -20.19 -8.41
N GLN A 83 -20.54 -21.45 -8.42
CA GLN A 83 -19.11 -21.76 -8.30
C GLN A 83 -18.25 -21.08 -9.38
N ARG A 84 -18.80 -20.87 -10.58
CA ARG A 84 -18.11 -20.15 -11.66
C ARG A 84 -17.87 -18.69 -11.29
N THR A 85 -18.87 -18.05 -10.68
CA THR A 85 -18.77 -16.67 -10.18
C THR A 85 -17.76 -16.57 -9.05
N ALA A 86 -17.84 -17.48 -8.06
CA ALA A 86 -16.88 -17.56 -6.96
C ALA A 86 -15.44 -17.78 -7.46
N ARG A 87 -15.23 -18.62 -8.47
CA ARG A 87 -13.91 -18.84 -9.08
C ARG A 87 -13.38 -17.60 -9.78
N ARG A 88 -14.25 -16.86 -10.50
CA ARG A 88 -13.86 -15.59 -11.15
C ARG A 88 -13.50 -14.53 -10.13
N HIS A 89 -14.21 -14.50 -8.99
CA HIS A 89 -13.88 -13.65 -7.86
C HIS A 89 -12.51 -14.02 -7.27
N ALA A 90 -12.25 -15.31 -7.05
CA ALA A 90 -10.97 -15.79 -6.54
C ALA A 90 -9.79 -15.46 -7.47
N GLN A 91 -10.00 -15.49 -8.80
CA GLN A 91 -8.97 -15.09 -9.75
C GLN A 91 -8.64 -13.60 -9.72
N ARG A 92 -9.58 -12.75 -9.28
CA ARG A 92 -9.41 -11.29 -9.22
C ARG A 92 -8.90 -10.80 -7.87
N HIS A 93 -9.35 -11.44 -6.79
CA HIS A 93 -9.15 -10.97 -5.42
C HIS A 93 -8.57 -12.03 -4.46
N GLY A 94 -8.46 -13.28 -4.90
CA GLY A 94 -7.97 -14.39 -4.09
C GLY A 94 -6.51 -14.76 -4.36
N ARG A 95 -6.03 -15.77 -3.64
CA ARG A 95 -4.69 -16.35 -3.81
C ARG A 95 -4.77 -17.84 -4.14
N LYS A 96 -3.75 -18.36 -4.83
CA LYS A 96 -3.66 -19.79 -5.17
C LYS A 96 -2.59 -20.47 -4.30
N THR A 97 -3.01 -21.42 -3.47
CA THR A 97 -2.14 -22.17 -2.54
C THR A 97 -2.38 -23.66 -2.74
N GLY A 98 -1.33 -24.46 -2.97
CA GLY A 98 -1.45 -25.92 -3.15
C GLY A 98 -2.39 -26.33 -4.30
N GLY A 99 -2.47 -25.52 -5.36
CA GLY A 99 -3.38 -25.77 -6.49
C GLY A 99 -4.83 -25.32 -6.27
N ARG A 100 -5.20 -24.86 -5.07
CA ARG A 100 -6.55 -24.41 -4.72
C ARG A 100 -6.63 -22.90 -4.64
N TRP A 101 -7.76 -22.34 -5.08
CA TRP A 101 -8.05 -20.91 -4.95
C TRP A 101 -8.70 -20.64 -3.60
N LEU A 102 -8.17 -19.65 -2.90
CA LEU A 102 -8.61 -19.19 -1.58
C LEU A 102 -9.05 -17.73 -1.71
N ILE A 103 -10.20 -17.40 -1.13
CA ILE A 103 -10.79 -16.07 -1.19
C ILE A 103 -10.69 -15.47 0.21
N PRO A 104 -10.05 -14.29 0.36
CA PRO A 104 -10.09 -13.57 1.62
C PRO A 104 -11.51 -13.03 1.84
N ILE A 105 -12.05 -13.25 3.04
CA ILE A 105 -13.28 -12.61 3.50
C ILE A 105 -12.98 -11.77 4.72
N GLU A 106 -13.60 -10.59 4.76
CA GLU A 106 -13.74 -9.80 5.98
C GLU A 106 -14.86 -10.42 6.80
N GLU A 107 -14.61 -10.67 8.10
CA GLU A 107 -15.65 -11.11 9.03
C GLU A 107 -16.54 -9.96 9.49
#